data_AF-A0AAD3HEJ5-F1
#
_entry.id   AF-A0AAD3HEJ5-F1
#
_cell.length_a   1.000
_cell.length_b   1.000
_cell.length_c   1.000
_cell.angle_alpha   90.00
_cell.angle_beta   90.00
_cell.angle_gamma   90.00
#
_symmetry.space_group_name_H-M   'P 1'
#
loop_
_entity.id
_entity.type
_entity.pdbx_description
1 polymer ?
#
loop_
_entity_poly.entity_id
_entity_poly.type
_entity_poly.pdbx_seq_one_letter_code
_entity_poly.pdbx_strand_id
1 'polypeptide(L)'
;MSFNTVKIFLTGHPSVGKTTIVKRILDGYRNDNEVDVKGFYTEECRKGGNRIGFDIVYWPNGACSEEKRETLSRQASSFKKMDPRVENYKVDIDNVEKYCVSSMVSSNDSNFEKELMIVDEVGKMEMLCTAFVPQVNSLLEEKITDRNRFILGTIPTPRYGRVIQAVEDIRAREDVIVLHVTKINRDEIKDLLSKVVQDVFQGKCEFNAAKEVFEPYLYMRPIGASSMSGGSKKEVEKTNNKKVLPSELEQSSRSLPCEPLFGSIPRVLLMGDTASPLPSNVEYSYCERSMWIVLGRMVGMDYKPIKNIDIATNEELKVFVDLKSKIIEKGICIWDVCSDVHEIGEKKSKKRRKVKRTNANDIQNFLGKNPTIDQICFIGKKAKNSFTNYFPEESKKLKLTVLPSSSPANSRITVDEKAKQWKDAFSISGVTI
;
A
#
# COMPACT_ATOMS: atom_id res chain seq x y z
N MET A 1 0.33 -40.49 -8.42
CA MET A 1 1.05 -39.41 -7.72
C MET A 1 0.11 -38.23 -7.63
N SER A 2 -0.02 -37.57 -6.47
CA SER A 2 -0.69 -36.27 -6.42
C SER A 2 0.26 -35.26 -7.04
N PHE A 3 -0.23 -34.53 -8.04
CA PHE A 3 0.53 -33.45 -8.66
C PHE A 3 0.25 -32.15 -7.93
N ASN A 4 1.31 -31.42 -7.59
CA ASN A 4 1.23 -30.25 -6.74
C ASN A 4 1.22 -28.99 -7.60
N THR A 5 0.31 -28.07 -7.29
CA THR A 5 0.35 -26.71 -7.81
C THR A 5 0.60 -25.74 -6.67
N VAL A 6 1.70 -25.00 -6.74
CA VAL A 6 2.03 -23.93 -5.79
C VAL A 6 2.09 -22.60 -6.52
N LYS A 7 1.40 -21.60 -5.97
CA LYS A 7 1.25 -20.26 -6.59
C LYS A 7 1.80 -19.23 -5.63
N ILE A 8 2.89 -18.56 -6.01
CA ILE A 8 3.54 -17.53 -5.21
C ILE A 8 3.64 -16.22 -5.98
N PHE A 9 3.23 -15.12 -5.34
CA PHE A 9 3.36 -13.78 -5.89
C PHE A 9 4.23 -12.89 -4.99
N LEU A 10 5.21 -12.20 -5.58
CA LEU A 10 6.07 -11.26 -4.87
C LEU A 10 5.47 -9.85 -4.91
N THR A 11 5.41 -9.17 -3.77
CA THR A 11 5.03 -7.75 -3.68
C THR A 11 6.03 -6.98 -2.84
N GLY A 12 6.25 -5.71 -3.16
CA GLY A 12 7.20 -4.86 -2.46
C GLY A 12 7.46 -3.58 -3.24
N HIS A 13 8.13 -2.63 -2.58
CA HIS A 13 8.46 -1.34 -3.18
C HIS A 13 9.13 -1.49 -4.56
N PRO A 14 8.86 -0.60 -5.53
CA PRO A 14 9.62 -0.56 -6.77
C PRO A 14 11.13 -0.60 -6.53
N SER A 15 11.87 -1.28 -7.41
CA SER A 15 13.33 -1.43 -7.32
C SER A 15 13.86 -2.17 -6.09
N VAL A 16 13.03 -2.92 -5.37
CA VAL A 16 13.49 -3.79 -4.26
C VAL A 16 14.22 -5.04 -4.74
N GLY A 17 14.07 -5.42 -6.02
CA GLY A 17 14.74 -6.59 -6.61
C GLY A 17 13.85 -7.83 -6.80
N LYS A 18 12.53 -7.66 -7.00
CA LYS A 18 11.60 -8.78 -7.29
C LYS A 18 11.98 -9.53 -8.57
N THR A 19 12.19 -8.80 -9.67
CA THR A 19 12.69 -9.38 -10.93
C THR A 19 14.07 -10.02 -10.77
N THR A 20 14.90 -9.56 -9.83
CA THR A 20 16.18 -10.22 -9.51
C THR A 20 15.96 -11.61 -8.90
N ILE A 21 14.94 -11.78 -8.05
CA ILE A 21 14.56 -13.08 -7.51
C ILE A 21 14.07 -14.00 -8.63
N VAL A 22 13.18 -13.49 -9.50
CA VAL A 22 12.67 -14.23 -10.67
C VAL A 22 13.81 -14.74 -11.54
N LYS A 23 14.74 -13.85 -11.92
CA LYS A 23 15.93 -14.22 -12.71
C LYS A 23 16.79 -15.27 -12.05
N ARG A 24 17.01 -15.16 -10.73
CA ARG A 24 17.82 -16.15 -10.01
C ARG A 24 17.20 -17.55 -10.07
N ILE A 25 15.88 -17.64 -9.95
CA ILE A 25 15.17 -18.91 -10.03
C ILE A 25 15.31 -19.48 -11.45
N LEU A 26 15.08 -18.65 -12.48
CA LEU A 26 15.25 -19.04 -13.89
C LEU A 26 16.69 -19.51 -14.21
N ASP A 27 17.70 -18.82 -13.69
CA ASP A 27 19.10 -19.20 -13.85
C ASP A 27 19.39 -20.62 -13.33
N GLY A 28 18.67 -21.07 -12.30
CA GLY A 28 18.77 -22.43 -11.76
C GLY A 28 18.25 -23.52 -12.69
N TYR A 29 17.37 -23.18 -13.65
CA TYR A 29 16.73 -24.12 -14.57
C TYR A 29 17.15 -23.91 -16.03
N ARG A 30 18.11 -23.01 -16.32
CA ARG A 30 18.59 -22.74 -17.70
C ARG A 30 19.06 -23.98 -18.46
N ASN A 31 19.67 -24.92 -17.75
CA ASN A 31 20.22 -26.15 -18.33
C ASN A 31 19.36 -27.38 -18.02
N ASP A 32 18.18 -27.18 -17.44
CA ASP A 32 17.25 -28.25 -17.08
C ASP A 32 16.26 -28.45 -18.23
N ASN A 33 16.32 -29.62 -18.86
CA ASN A 33 15.43 -29.99 -19.96
C ASN A 33 14.21 -30.79 -19.48
N GLU A 34 14.00 -30.93 -18.17
CA GLU A 34 12.85 -31.61 -17.58
C GLU A 34 11.77 -30.64 -17.10
N VAL A 35 12.03 -29.32 -17.13
CA VAL A 35 11.11 -28.28 -16.68
C VAL A 35 10.61 -27.46 -17.87
N ASP A 36 9.29 -27.46 -18.07
CA ASP A 36 8.60 -26.57 -19.01
C ASP A 36 8.49 -25.17 -18.40
N VAL A 37 9.37 -24.26 -18.83
CA VAL A 37 9.38 -22.85 -18.43
C VAL A 37 8.51 -22.05 -19.40
N LYS A 38 7.47 -21.43 -18.86
CA LYS A 38 6.48 -20.64 -19.61
C LYS A 38 6.21 -19.29 -18.96
N GLY A 39 5.42 -18.48 -19.66
CA GLY A 39 5.10 -17.13 -19.25
C GLY A 39 6.17 -16.12 -19.67
N PHE A 40 6.30 -15.04 -18.91
CA PHE A 40 7.17 -13.93 -19.25
C PHE A 40 7.63 -13.15 -18.01
N TYR A 41 8.74 -12.42 -18.17
CA TYR A 41 9.12 -11.34 -17.27
C TYR A 41 9.42 -10.05 -18.01
N THR A 42 9.45 -8.93 -17.28
CA THR A 42 9.77 -7.62 -17.85
C THR A 42 11.19 -7.21 -17.48
N GLU A 43 11.90 -6.59 -18.42
CA GLU A 43 13.24 -6.09 -18.17
C GLU A 43 13.36 -4.61 -18.49
N GLU A 44 14.01 -3.86 -17.60
CA GLU A 44 14.29 -2.45 -17.80
C GLU A 44 15.39 -2.22 -18.83
N CYS A 45 15.05 -1.52 -19.91
CA CYS A 45 16.00 -1.11 -20.94
C CYS A 45 16.62 0.24 -20.57
N ARG A 46 17.95 0.30 -20.53
CA ARG A 46 18.70 1.55 -20.30
C ARG A 46 19.68 1.83 -21.44
N LYS A 47 19.78 3.10 -21.85
CA LYS A 47 20.79 3.59 -22.80
C LYS A 47 21.42 4.85 -22.24
N GLY A 48 22.74 4.86 -22.08
CA GLY A 48 23.49 5.98 -21.49
C GLY A 48 23.04 6.33 -20.06
N GLY A 49 22.71 5.32 -19.24
CA GLY A 49 22.24 5.51 -17.86
C GLY A 49 20.77 5.90 -17.71
N ASN A 50 20.09 6.28 -18.81
CA ASN A 50 18.68 6.65 -18.80
C ASN A 50 17.78 5.46 -19.15
N ARG A 51 16.65 5.33 -18.44
CA ARG A 51 15.59 4.34 -18.71
C ARG A 51 14.88 4.73 -20.00
N ILE A 52 14.96 3.87 -21.02
CA ILE A 52 14.36 4.11 -22.35
C ILE A 52 13.11 3.28 -22.60
N GLY A 53 12.80 2.29 -21.76
CA GLY A 53 11.62 1.44 -21.91
C GLY A 53 11.72 0.12 -21.15
N PHE A 54 10.81 -0.80 -21.49
CA PHE A 54 10.75 -2.17 -20.99
C PHE A 54 10.70 -3.17 -22.14
N ASP A 55 11.32 -4.31 -21.96
CA ASP A 55 11.21 -5.48 -22.82
C ASP A 55 10.41 -6.59 -22.13
N ILE A 56 9.72 -7.38 -22.95
CA ILE A 56 9.12 -8.66 -22.58
C ILE A 56 10.19 -9.72 -22.87
N VAL A 57 10.47 -10.59 -21.90
CA VAL A 57 11.26 -11.80 -22.12
C VAL A 57 10.37 -13.00 -21.84
N TYR A 58 10.31 -13.96 -22.76
CA TYR A 58 9.37 -15.10 -22.72
C TYR A 58 9.98 -16.35 -23.38
N TRP A 59 9.35 -17.51 -23.16
CA TRP A 59 9.83 -18.80 -23.67
C TRP A 59 8.79 -19.43 -24.61
N PRO A 60 8.96 -19.34 -25.94
CA PRO A 60 7.97 -19.81 -26.90
C PRO A 60 7.81 -21.34 -26.92
N ASN A 61 8.89 -22.07 -26.61
CA ASN A 61 8.97 -23.52 -26.76
C ASN A 61 9.07 -24.27 -25.41
N GLY A 62 8.89 -23.58 -24.28
CA GLY A 62 8.99 -24.19 -22.95
C GLY A 62 10.42 -24.38 -22.42
N ALA A 63 11.46 -24.32 -23.26
CA ALA A 63 12.83 -24.46 -22.80
C ALA A 63 13.38 -23.14 -22.24
N CYS A 64 13.88 -23.15 -20.99
CA CYS A 64 14.44 -21.96 -20.34
C CYS A 64 15.61 -21.32 -21.12
N SER A 65 16.38 -22.15 -21.84
CA SER A 65 17.52 -21.75 -22.67
C SER A 65 17.13 -21.02 -23.95
N GLU A 66 15.86 -21.07 -24.37
CA GLU A 66 15.36 -20.49 -25.61
C GLU A 66 14.55 -19.20 -25.39
N GLU A 67 14.97 -18.37 -24.42
CA GLU A 67 14.29 -17.10 -24.14
C GLU A 67 14.34 -16.17 -25.37
N LYS A 68 13.20 -15.53 -25.67
CA LYS A 68 13.08 -14.49 -26.69
C LYS A 68 12.73 -13.16 -26.05
N ARG A 69 13.07 -12.08 -26.74
CA ARG A 69 12.88 -10.71 -26.26
C ARG A 69 12.13 -9.87 -27.27
N GLU A 70 11.13 -9.15 -26.77
CA GLU A 70 10.28 -8.25 -27.55
C GLU A 70 10.02 -6.94 -26.80
N THR A 71 9.55 -5.91 -27.51
CA THR A 71 9.34 -4.60 -26.88
C THR A 71 8.01 -4.56 -26.11
N LEU A 72 8.06 -4.25 -24.81
CA LEU A 72 6.84 -3.95 -24.03
C LEU A 72 6.44 -2.48 -24.18
N SER A 73 7.41 -1.58 -23.98
CA SER A 73 7.16 -0.15 -24.07
C SER A 73 8.44 0.63 -24.32
N ARG A 74 8.29 1.83 -24.87
CA ARG A 74 9.39 2.77 -25.13
C ARG A 74 9.01 4.19 -24.74
N GLN A 75 10.02 4.98 -24.36
CA GLN A 75 9.84 6.40 -24.13
C GLN A 75 9.47 7.09 -25.44
N ALA A 76 8.46 7.97 -25.40
CA ALA A 76 8.06 8.78 -26.54
C ALA A 76 8.16 10.28 -26.19
N SER A 77 8.61 11.08 -27.16
CA SER A 77 8.74 12.54 -27.03
C SER A 77 7.38 13.26 -27.13
N SER A 78 6.41 12.65 -27.80
CA SER A 78 5.05 13.16 -27.97
C SER A 78 4.05 12.01 -27.98
N PHE A 79 2.84 12.26 -27.45
CA PHE A 79 1.76 11.28 -27.40
C PHE A 79 0.51 11.80 -28.12
N LYS A 80 -0.14 10.92 -28.88
CA LYS A 80 -1.49 11.13 -29.38
C LYS A 80 -2.51 10.90 -28.26
N LYS A 81 -3.69 11.50 -28.38
CA LYS A 81 -4.74 11.49 -27.33
C LYS A 81 -5.18 10.09 -26.89
N MET A 82 -5.06 9.07 -27.75
CA MET A 82 -5.44 7.69 -27.48
C MET A 82 -4.25 6.72 -27.40
N ASP A 83 -3.01 7.21 -27.37
CA ASP A 83 -1.86 6.31 -27.25
C ASP A 83 -1.92 5.57 -25.90
N PRO A 84 -1.82 4.24 -25.90
CA PRO A 84 -1.72 3.46 -24.67
C PRO A 84 -0.39 3.79 -23.99
N ARG A 85 -0.45 4.41 -22.82
CA ARG A 85 0.75 4.87 -22.13
C ARG A 85 0.64 4.79 -20.62
N VAL A 86 1.80 4.59 -20.01
CA VAL A 86 2.01 4.74 -18.58
C VAL A 86 3.11 5.77 -18.38
N GLU A 87 2.77 6.90 -17.77
CA GLU A 87 3.68 8.03 -17.59
C GLU A 87 4.29 8.50 -18.93
N ASN A 88 5.60 8.30 -19.12
CA ASN A 88 6.36 8.69 -20.31
C ASN A 88 6.62 7.52 -21.27
N TYR A 89 5.98 6.37 -21.07
CA TYR A 89 6.20 5.16 -21.87
C TYR A 89 4.95 4.83 -22.67
N LYS A 90 5.09 4.72 -23.99
CA LYS A 90 4.06 4.17 -24.87
C LYS A 90 4.16 2.65 -24.84
N VAL A 91 3.07 1.99 -24.51
CA VAL A 91 2.96 0.53 -24.40
C VAL A 91 2.55 -0.07 -25.75
N ASP A 92 3.18 -1.17 -26.12
CA ASP A 92 2.85 -1.95 -27.31
C ASP A 92 1.84 -3.04 -26.93
N ILE A 93 0.54 -2.74 -27.11
CA ILE A 93 -0.54 -3.67 -26.72
C ILE A 93 -0.47 -4.96 -27.55
N ASP A 94 -0.13 -4.86 -28.84
CA ASP A 94 -0.08 -5.99 -29.75
C ASP A 94 0.99 -6.99 -29.29
N ASN A 95 2.15 -6.49 -28.85
CA ASN A 95 3.18 -7.35 -28.25
C ASN A 95 2.76 -7.96 -26.91
N VAL A 96 2.02 -7.24 -26.06
CA VAL A 96 1.49 -7.82 -24.80
C VAL A 96 0.54 -8.96 -25.11
N GLU A 97 -0.38 -8.78 -26.05
CA GLU A 97 -1.33 -9.82 -26.43
C GLU A 97 -0.63 -11.01 -27.09
N LYS A 98 0.27 -10.75 -28.04
CA LYS A 98 0.96 -11.81 -28.79
C LYS A 98 1.95 -12.60 -27.94
N TYR A 99 2.65 -11.96 -27.02
CA TYR A 99 3.76 -12.59 -26.29
C TYR A 99 3.42 -12.86 -24.82
N CYS A 100 2.87 -11.90 -24.08
CA CYS A 100 2.51 -12.14 -22.67
C CYS A 100 1.31 -13.07 -22.57
N VAL A 101 0.19 -12.76 -23.23
CA VAL A 101 -1.05 -13.54 -23.11
C VAL A 101 -0.86 -14.96 -23.65
N SER A 102 -0.28 -15.11 -24.85
CA SER A 102 -0.02 -16.42 -25.41
C SER A 102 0.98 -17.26 -24.62
N SER A 103 1.98 -16.65 -23.95
CA SER A 103 2.95 -17.39 -23.12
C SER A 103 2.36 -17.99 -21.84
N MET A 104 1.20 -17.50 -21.39
CA MET A 104 0.50 -18.00 -20.20
C MET A 104 -0.48 -19.14 -20.52
N VAL A 105 -0.59 -19.56 -21.78
CA VAL A 105 -1.45 -20.67 -22.17
C VAL A 105 -0.70 -21.97 -21.90
N SER A 106 -1.21 -22.79 -20.99
CA SER A 106 -0.74 -24.16 -20.83
C SER A 106 -1.29 -25.03 -21.95
N SER A 107 -0.38 -25.70 -22.64
CA SER A 107 -0.67 -26.73 -23.62
C SER A 107 -0.71 -28.09 -22.91
N ASN A 108 -1.85 -28.79 -23.03
CA ASN A 108 -2.02 -30.15 -22.51
C ASN A 108 -1.11 -31.18 -23.22
N ASP A 109 -0.52 -30.82 -24.36
CA ASP A 109 0.32 -31.71 -25.19
C ASP A 109 1.80 -31.76 -24.79
N SER A 110 2.20 -31.10 -23.71
CA SER A 110 3.60 -31.09 -23.30
C SER A 110 3.97 -32.33 -22.48
N ASN A 111 4.98 -33.09 -22.90
CA ASN A 111 5.49 -34.30 -22.22
C ASN A 111 6.21 -34.04 -20.87
N PHE A 112 6.08 -32.85 -20.30
CA PHE A 112 6.83 -32.43 -19.11
C PHE A 112 6.01 -32.68 -17.84
N GLU A 113 6.62 -33.39 -16.88
CA GLU A 113 6.04 -33.61 -15.55
C GLU A 113 6.22 -32.42 -14.59
N LYS A 114 6.96 -31.37 -15.01
CA LYS A 114 7.28 -30.17 -14.22
C LYS A 114 7.05 -28.92 -15.05
N GLU A 115 6.33 -27.95 -14.52
CA GLU A 115 6.08 -26.66 -15.18
C GLU A 115 6.44 -25.47 -14.25
N LEU A 116 7.28 -24.57 -14.74
CA LEU A 116 7.59 -23.27 -14.10
C LEU A 116 6.93 -22.14 -14.88
N MET A 117 5.88 -21.55 -14.31
CA MET A 117 5.15 -20.44 -14.91
C MET A 117 5.60 -19.10 -14.31
N ILE A 118 6.16 -18.21 -15.12
CA ILE A 118 6.58 -16.86 -14.69
C ILE A 118 5.58 -15.81 -15.16
N VAL A 119 5.11 -14.96 -14.24
CA VAL A 119 4.23 -13.83 -14.56
C VAL A 119 4.72 -12.57 -13.84
N ASP A 120 5.79 -11.95 -14.34
CA ASP A 120 6.32 -10.73 -13.73
C ASP A 120 5.42 -9.51 -14.02
N GLU A 121 5.39 -8.59 -13.06
CA GLU A 121 4.67 -7.32 -13.09
C GLU A 121 3.22 -7.41 -13.60
N VAL A 122 2.34 -8.11 -12.87
CA VAL A 122 0.88 -7.99 -13.09
C VAL A 122 0.44 -6.58 -12.67
N GLY A 123 0.57 -5.63 -13.59
CA GLY A 123 0.61 -4.22 -13.29
C GLY A 123 -0.04 -3.35 -14.35
N LYS A 124 0.24 -2.04 -14.26
CA LYS A 124 -0.48 -1.04 -15.06
C LYS A 124 -0.18 -1.11 -16.55
N MET A 125 1.00 -1.59 -16.96
CA MET A 125 1.42 -1.54 -18.35
C MET A 125 0.76 -2.69 -19.13
N GLU A 126 0.80 -3.87 -18.57
CA GLU A 126 0.26 -5.13 -19.10
C GLU A 126 -1.28 -5.06 -19.13
N MET A 127 -1.89 -4.50 -18.08
CA MET A 127 -3.34 -4.33 -17.98
C MET A 127 -3.94 -3.28 -18.94
N LEU A 128 -3.12 -2.59 -19.76
CA LEU A 128 -3.64 -1.83 -20.90
C LEU A 128 -4.15 -2.76 -22.01
N CYS A 129 -3.61 -3.98 -22.09
CA CYS A 129 -4.18 -5.05 -22.91
C CYS A 129 -5.40 -5.65 -22.19
N THR A 130 -6.55 -5.62 -22.84
CA THR A 130 -7.81 -6.12 -22.25
C THR A 130 -7.85 -7.64 -22.08
N ALA A 131 -7.06 -8.39 -22.86
CA ALA A 131 -6.96 -9.85 -22.77
C ALA A 131 -6.07 -10.33 -21.61
N PHE A 132 -5.23 -9.45 -21.04
CA PHE A 132 -4.21 -9.83 -20.06
C PHE A 132 -4.79 -10.35 -18.73
N VAL A 133 -5.67 -9.58 -18.08
CA VAL A 133 -6.26 -9.99 -16.79
C VAL A 133 -7.11 -11.26 -16.91
N PRO A 134 -7.99 -11.42 -17.92
CA PRO A 134 -8.70 -12.68 -18.13
C PRO A 134 -7.76 -13.88 -18.22
N GLN A 135 -6.64 -13.76 -18.95
CA GLN A 135 -5.68 -14.84 -19.07
C GLN A 135 -4.98 -15.18 -17.75
N VAL A 136 -4.59 -14.16 -16.96
CA VAL A 136 -4.02 -14.39 -15.62
C VAL A 136 -5.03 -15.12 -14.71
N ASN A 137 -6.30 -14.75 -14.76
CA ASN A 137 -7.32 -15.44 -13.98
C ASN A 137 -7.53 -16.88 -14.44
N SER A 138 -7.59 -17.12 -15.75
CA SER A 138 -7.67 -18.47 -16.33
C SER A 138 -6.50 -19.34 -15.87
N LEU A 139 -5.27 -18.81 -15.92
CA LEU A 139 -4.06 -19.47 -15.43
C LEU A 139 -4.16 -19.84 -13.94
N LEU A 140 -4.71 -18.95 -13.11
CA LEU A 140 -4.86 -19.20 -11.67
C LEU A 140 -6.02 -20.15 -11.35
N GLU A 141 -7.03 -20.26 -12.19
CA GLU A 141 -8.17 -21.19 -12.00
C GLU A 141 -7.88 -22.59 -12.55
N GLU A 142 -6.93 -22.69 -13.48
CA GLU A 142 -6.52 -23.94 -14.10
C GLU A 142 -6.06 -24.96 -13.07
N LYS A 143 -6.74 -26.11 -13.06
CA LYS A 143 -6.36 -27.28 -12.26
C LYS A 143 -5.61 -28.25 -13.16
N ILE A 144 -4.30 -28.27 -13.03
CA ILE A 144 -3.44 -29.21 -13.74
C ILE A 144 -3.22 -30.42 -12.83
N THR A 145 -3.55 -31.62 -13.34
CA THR A 145 -3.55 -32.87 -12.57
C THR A 145 -2.58 -33.92 -13.12
N ASP A 146 -1.74 -33.54 -14.08
CA ASP A 146 -0.78 -34.40 -14.78
C ASP A 146 0.68 -33.97 -14.59
N ARG A 147 0.95 -32.84 -13.93
CA ARG A 147 2.32 -32.33 -13.69
C ARG A 147 2.44 -31.46 -12.43
N ASN A 148 3.63 -31.40 -11.86
CA ASN A 148 3.95 -30.49 -10.75
C ASN A 148 4.18 -29.08 -11.28
N ARG A 149 3.35 -28.13 -10.85
CA ARG A 149 3.35 -26.75 -11.34
C ARG A 149 3.78 -25.77 -10.27
N PHE A 150 4.70 -24.87 -10.60
CA PHE A 150 5.05 -23.73 -9.78
C PHE A 150 4.75 -22.43 -10.54
N ILE A 151 3.85 -21.60 -10.03
CA ILE A 151 3.54 -20.28 -10.58
C ILE A 151 4.24 -19.22 -9.74
N LEU A 152 5.16 -18.48 -10.35
CA LEU A 152 5.82 -17.34 -9.74
C LEU A 152 5.43 -16.05 -10.45
N GLY A 153 4.72 -15.17 -9.74
CA GLY A 153 4.38 -13.86 -10.26
C GLY A 153 4.92 -12.72 -9.43
N THR A 154 4.81 -11.49 -9.94
CA THR A 154 4.97 -10.30 -9.11
C THR A 154 3.79 -9.35 -9.28
N ILE A 155 3.36 -8.75 -8.18
CA ILE A 155 2.25 -7.79 -8.15
C ILE A 155 2.72 -6.49 -7.50
N PRO A 156 2.19 -5.34 -7.95
CA PRO A 156 2.52 -4.06 -7.35
C PRO A 156 1.97 -3.96 -5.92
N THR A 157 2.74 -3.35 -5.03
CA THR A 157 2.24 -2.93 -3.72
C THR A 157 1.21 -1.81 -3.92
N PRO A 158 0.06 -1.86 -3.23
CA PRO A 158 -0.95 -0.81 -3.31
C PRO A 158 -0.34 0.52 -2.87
N ARG A 159 -0.37 1.51 -3.76
CA ARG A 159 0.04 2.88 -3.42
C ARG A 159 -1.18 3.65 -2.94
N TYR A 160 -1.00 4.49 -1.90
CA TYR A 160 -2.04 5.35 -1.33
C TYR A 160 -2.92 6.00 -2.43
N GLY A 161 -4.17 5.55 -2.54
CA GLY A 161 -5.19 6.08 -3.46
C GLY A 161 -5.24 5.48 -4.88
N ARG A 162 -4.43 4.47 -5.22
CA ARG A 162 -4.48 3.79 -6.53
C ARG A 162 -4.46 2.27 -6.37
N VAL A 163 -5.61 1.73 -5.98
CA VAL A 163 -5.86 0.28 -5.93
C VAL A 163 -6.24 -0.20 -7.33
N ILE A 164 -5.59 -1.28 -7.77
CA ILE A 164 -5.90 -1.97 -9.03
C ILE A 164 -6.70 -3.23 -8.64
N GLN A 165 -8.00 -3.26 -8.93
CA GLN A 165 -8.90 -4.31 -8.44
C GLN A 165 -8.41 -5.71 -8.82
N ALA A 166 -8.05 -5.94 -10.08
CA ALA A 166 -7.52 -7.23 -10.54
C ALA A 166 -6.32 -7.74 -9.73
N VAL A 167 -5.44 -6.84 -9.27
CA VAL A 167 -4.29 -7.20 -8.43
C VAL A 167 -4.72 -7.57 -7.01
N GLU A 168 -5.73 -6.88 -6.48
CA GLU A 168 -6.29 -7.21 -5.17
C GLU A 168 -7.07 -8.53 -5.19
N ASP A 169 -7.72 -8.85 -6.30
CA ASP A 169 -8.44 -10.11 -6.49
C ASP A 169 -7.45 -11.28 -6.47
N ILE A 170 -6.34 -11.20 -7.21
CA ILE A 170 -5.25 -12.20 -7.14
C ILE A 170 -4.71 -12.34 -5.72
N ARG A 171 -4.49 -11.22 -5.02
CA ARG A 171 -3.98 -11.22 -3.66
C ARG A 171 -4.94 -11.83 -2.63
N ALA A 172 -6.25 -11.72 -2.85
CA ALA A 172 -7.27 -12.22 -1.92
C ALA A 172 -7.51 -13.72 -2.05
N ARG A 173 -6.93 -14.38 -3.05
CA ARG A 173 -7.09 -15.82 -3.27
C ARG A 173 -6.45 -16.62 -2.15
N GLU A 174 -7.19 -17.61 -1.65
CA GLU A 174 -6.72 -18.51 -0.59
C GLU A 174 -5.67 -19.51 -1.10
N ASP A 175 -5.68 -19.80 -2.40
CA ASP A 175 -4.75 -20.70 -3.09
C ASP A 175 -3.51 -19.99 -3.66
N VAL A 176 -3.23 -18.76 -3.20
CA VAL A 176 -2.06 -17.96 -3.58
C VAL A 176 -1.30 -17.50 -2.34
N ILE A 177 0.01 -17.72 -2.33
CA ILE A 177 0.92 -17.19 -1.31
C ILE A 177 1.46 -15.85 -1.82
N VAL A 178 1.26 -14.76 -1.08
CA VAL A 178 1.82 -13.45 -1.44
C VAL A 178 2.94 -13.10 -0.49
N LEU A 179 4.14 -12.80 -0.99
CA LEU A 179 5.34 -12.52 -0.19
C LEU A 179 5.70 -11.03 -0.21
N HIS A 180 5.93 -10.44 0.97
CA HIS A 180 6.42 -9.07 1.10
C HIS A 180 7.95 -9.00 1.03
N VAL A 181 8.46 -8.58 -0.13
CA VAL A 181 9.88 -8.41 -0.40
C VAL A 181 10.33 -7.00 -0.02
N THR A 182 11.34 -6.94 0.84
CA THR A 182 12.07 -5.75 1.28
C THR A 182 13.55 -5.90 0.91
N LYS A 183 14.35 -4.84 1.01
CA LYS A 183 15.81 -4.96 0.76
C LYS A 183 16.51 -5.86 1.76
N ILE A 184 15.93 -6.02 2.96
CA ILE A 184 16.52 -6.78 4.08
C ILE A 184 16.31 -8.28 3.86
N ASN A 185 15.08 -8.69 3.53
CA ASN A 185 14.71 -10.10 3.39
C ASN A 185 14.84 -10.66 1.96
N ARG A 186 15.18 -9.83 0.96
CA ARG A 186 15.23 -10.23 -0.46
C ARG A 186 16.08 -11.47 -0.70
N ASP A 187 17.30 -11.47 -0.15
CA ASP A 187 18.26 -12.54 -0.41
C ASP A 187 17.88 -13.84 0.29
N GLU A 188 17.24 -13.76 1.45
CA GLU A 188 16.68 -14.93 2.13
C GLU A 188 15.47 -15.52 1.39
N ILE A 189 14.50 -14.67 1.00
CA ILE A 189 13.32 -15.11 0.22
C ILE A 189 13.77 -15.79 -1.09
N LYS A 190 14.81 -15.26 -1.73
CA LYS A 190 15.40 -15.83 -2.96
C LYS A 190 15.92 -17.26 -2.74
N ASP A 191 16.64 -17.49 -1.65
CA ASP A 191 17.22 -18.81 -1.35
C ASP A 191 16.13 -19.80 -0.92
N LEU A 192 15.14 -19.36 -0.14
CA LEU A 192 13.98 -20.16 0.24
C LEU A 192 13.12 -20.54 -0.97
N LEU A 193 12.83 -19.60 -1.88
CA LEU A 193 12.08 -19.88 -3.11
C LEU A 193 12.78 -20.91 -3.97
N SER A 194 14.11 -20.82 -4.12
CA SER A 194 14.87 -21.78 -4.92
C SER A 194 14.71 -23.21 -4.38
N LYS A 195 14.72 -23.38 -3.05
CA LYS A 195 14.48 -24.68 -2.40
C LYS A 195 13.03 -25.16 -2.58
N VAL A 196 12.04 -24.29 -2.31
CA VAL A 196 10.63 -24.65 -2.41
C VAL A 196 10.25 -25.06 -3.84
N VAL A 197 10.75 -24.36 -4.87
CA VAL A 197 10.51 -24.76 -6.28
C VAL A 197 11.04 -26.16 -6.55
N GLN A 198 12.25 -26.49 -6.07
CA GLN A 198 12.83 -27.82 -6.21
C GLN A 198 11.99 -28.89 -5.49
N ASP A 199 11.56 -28.61 -4.25
CA ASP A 199 10.75 -29.55 -3.48
C ASP A 199 9.37 -29.78 -4.11
N VAL A 200 8.76 -28.74 -4.71
CA VAL A 200 7.51 -28.88 -5.47
C VAL A 200 7.71 -29.78 -6.68
N PHE A 201 8.77 -29.58 -7.46
CA PHE A 201 9.08 -30.43 -8.62
C PHE A 201 9.44 -31.87 -8.26
N GLN A 202 9.94 -32.10 -7.05
CA GLN A 202 10.17 -33.45 -6.50
C GLN A 202 8.91 -34.06 -5.86
N GLY A 203 7.78 -33.35 -5.84
CA GLY A 203 6.54 -33.81 -5.19
C GLY A 203 6.61 -33.84 -3.65
N LYS A 204 7.60 -33.17 -3.05
CA LYS A 204 7.84 -33.15 -1.59
C LYS A 204 7.21 -31.97 -0.88
N CYS A 205 6.82 -30.93 -1.62
CA CYS A 205 6.20 -29.72 -1.07
C CYS A 205 4.84 -29.47 -1.73
N GLU A 206 3.81 -29.41 -0.89
CA GLU A 206 2.46 -28.98 -1.27
C GLU A 206 2.24 -27.52 -0.86
N PHE A 207 1.12 -26.93 -1.29
CA PHE A 207 0.77 -25.54 -1.02
C PHE A 207 0.86 -25.15 0.47
N ASN A 208 0.32 -25.97 1.37
CA ASN A 208 0.30 -25.65 2.81
C ASN A 208 1.72 -25.68 3.40
N ALA A 209 2.55 -26.65 3.02
CA ALA A 209 3.94 -26.73 3.46
C ALA A 209 4.76 -25.52 2.96
N ALA A 210 4.55 -25.11 1.70
CA ALA A 210 5.16 -23.88 1.17
C ALA A 210 4.70 -22.65 1.97
N LYS A 211 3.42 -22.56 2.34
CA LYS A 211 2.87 -21.44 3.10
C LYS A 211 3.49 -21.33 4.50
N GLU A 212 3.74 -22.44 5.18
CA GLU A 212 4.42 -22.48 6.48
C GLU A 212 5.86 -21.98 6.39
N VAL A 213 6.62 -22.43 5.38
CA VAL A 213 8.01 -21.97 5.15
C VAL A 213 8.06 -20.45 4.98
N PHE A 214 7.05 -19.86 4.36
CA PHE A 214 6.99 -18.44 4.07
C PHE A 214 6.17 -17.61 5.07
N GLU A 215 5.68 -18.19 6.17
CA GLU A 215 4.85 -17.49 7.16
C GLU A 215 5.43 -16.12 7.59
N PRO A 216 6.75 -15.99 7.90
CA PRO A 216 7.34 -14.71 8.30
C PRO A 216 7.37 -13.65 7.20
N TYR A 217 7.19 -14.07 5.95
CA TYR A 217 7.30 -13.24 4.75
C TYR A 217 5.95 -12.95 4.10
N LEU A 218 4.85 -13.51 4.65
CA LEU A 218 3.53 -13.31 4.08
C LEU A 218 3.19 -11.83 4.02
N TYR A 219 2.71 -11.40 2.86
CA TYR A 219 2.18 -10.07 2.68
C TYR A 219 0.87 -9.97 3.46
N MET A 220 0.94 -9.31 4.60
CA MET A 220 -0.24 -8.82 5.27
C MET A 220 -0.71 -7.56 4.55
N ARG A 221 -1.96 -7.57 4.06
CA ARG A 221 -2.59 -6.33 3.59
C ARG A 221 -2.49 -5.31 4.72
N PRO A 222 -2.00 -4.08 4.47
CA PRO A 222 -2.15 -3.02 5.45
C PRO A 222 -3.65 -2.88 5.74
N ILE A 223 -4.03 -2.95 7.02
CA ILE A 223 -5.43 -2.92 7.44
C ILE A 223 -6.04 -1.59 6.94
N GLY A 224 -7.10 -1.68 6.12
CA GLY A 224 -7.68 -0.57 5.36
C GLY A 224 -7.83 -0.80 3.84
N ALA A 225 -7.42 -1.95 3.30
CA ALA A 225 -7.74 -2.39 1.94
C ALA A 225 -8.96 -3.33 1.95
N SER A 226 -10.12 -2.79 1.56
CA SER A 226 -11.43 -3.42 1.47
C SER A 226 -11.39 -4.92 1.14
N SER A 227 -11.89 -5.76 2.03
CA SER A 227 -12.26 -7.14 1.73
C SER A 227 -13.71 -7.15 1.24
N MET A 228 -13.92 -7.52 -0.04
CA MET A 228 -15.18 -8.14 -0.43
C MET A 228 -15.16 -9.55 0.13
N SER A 229 -15.90 -9.79 1.22
CA SER A 229 -16.18 -11.15 1.68
C SER A 229 -17.16 -11.82 0.71
N GLY A 230 -16.64 -12.67 -0.16
CA GLY A 230 -17.41 -13.73 -0.81
C GLY A 230 -17.94 -14.68 0.28
N GLY A 231 -19.22 -14.98 0.20
CA GLY A 231 -19.92 -15.74 1.23
C GLY A 231 -19.43 -17.18 1.37
N SER A 232 -19.36 -17.63 2.62
CA SER A 232 -19.52 -19.04 2.96
C SER A 232 -20.56 -19.12 4.06
N LYS A 233 -21.69 -19.74 3.70
CA LYS A 233 -22.83 -20.03 4.58
C LYS A 233 -22.36 -20.91 5.73
N LYS A 234 -22.62 -20.48 6.96
CA LYS A 234 -22.91 -21.40 8.07
C LYS A 234 -24.27 -21.04 8.62
N GLU A 235 -25.19 -21.97 8.43
CA GLU A 235 -26.51 -22.01 9.04
C GLU A 235 -26.36 -21.99 10.56
N VAL A 236 -27.02 -21.05 11.22
CA VAL A 236 -27.41 -21.20 12.62
C VAL A 236 -28.86 -20.72 12.74
N GLU A 237 -29.63 -21.54 13.42
CA GLU A 237 -31.08 -21.62 13.46
C GLU A 237 -31.80 -20.33 13.88
N LYS A 238 -32.96 -20.15 13.27
CA LYS A 238 -33.98 -19.16 13.62
C LYS A 238 -34.66 -19.55 14.93
N THR A 239 -34.76 -18.62 15.87
CA THR A 239 -35.99 -18.48 16.65
C THR A 239 -36.46 -17.02 16.67
N ASN A 240 -37.70 -16.86 16.24
CA ASN A 240 -38.46 -15.62 16.10
C ASN A 240 -38.82 -15.01 17.46
N ASN A 241 -38.83 -13.68 17.57
CA ASN A 241 -40.07 -12.95 17.84
C ASN A 241 -39.99 -11.43 17.58
N LYS A 242 -40.76 -10.99 16.56
CA LYS A 242 -41.64 -9.79 16.45
C LYS A 242 -41.34 -8.62 17.41
N LYS A 243 -41.22 -7.35 17.00
CA LYS A 243 -42.06 -6.47 16.15
C LYS A 243 -41.40 -5.07 16.30
N VAL A 244 -41.10 -4.24 15.29
CA VAL A 244 -41.96 -3.23 14.63
C VAL A 244 -41.03 -2.45 13.69
N LEU A 245 -41.45 -2.15 12.46
CA LEU A 245 -40.99 -1.00 11.65
C LEU A 245 -42.24 -0.12 11.44
N PRO A 246 -42.13 1.22 11.25
CA PRO A 246 -41.27 1.77 10.21
C PRO A 246 -40.58 3.14 10.47
N SER A 247 -39.63 3.41 9.56
CA SER A 247 -39.17 4.72 9.08
C SER A 247 -38.39 5.62 10.03
N GLU A 248 -37.06 5.51 9.99
CA GLU A 248 -36.16 6.67 9.84
C GLU A 248 -34.78 6.20 9.32
N LEU A 249 -34.61 6.39 8.01
CA LEU A 249 -33.40 6.72 7.26
C LEU A 249 -32.03 6.44 7.90
N GLU A 250 -31.34 5.46 7.30
CA GLU A 250 -29.91 5.47 6.97
C GLU A 250 -29.06 6.60 7.59
N GLN A 251 -28.47 6.36 8.77
CA GLN A 251 -27.28 7.09 9.21
C GLN A 251 -26.04 6.20 9.06
N SER A 252 -25.18 6.67 8.17
CA SER A 252 -23.87 6.16 7.78
C SER A 252 -22.99 5.73 8.95
N SER A 253 -22.32 4.58 8.80
CA SER A 253 -21.14 4.16 9.57
C SER A 253 -19.92 5.05 9.27
N ARG A 254 -19.95 6.33 9.67
CA ARG A 254 -18.80 7.24 9.58
C ARG A 254 -17.98 7.14 10.84
N SER A 255 -16.69 6.85 10.70
CA SER A 255 -15.72 7.03 11.80
C SER A 255 -15.78 8.48 12.28
N LEU A 256 -15.93 8.68 13.58
CA LEU A 256 -15.90 10.00 14.20
C LEU A 256 -14.48 10.61 14.11
N PRO A 257 -14.32 11.94 14.08
CA PRO A 257 -13.01 12.57 14.12
C PRO A 257 -12.39 12.52 15.52
N CYS A 258 -11.07 12.58 15.60
CA CYS A 258 -10.37 12.79 16.86
C CYS A 258 -10.71 14.18 17.43
N GLU A 259 -10.95 14.23 18.74
CA GLU A 259 -11.06 15.45 19.53
C GLU A 259 -9.68 16.12 19.70
N PRO A 260 -9.60 17.40 20.12
CA PRO A 260 -8.32 18.05 20.38
C PRO A 260 -7.59 17.36 21.54
N LEU A 261 -6.28 17.11 21.36
CA LEU A 261 -5.40 16.71 22.46
C LEU A 261 -4.79 17.96 23.10
N PHE A 262 -4.98 18.15 24.40
CA PHE A 262 -4.43 19.28 25.13
C PHE A 262 -4.30 18.96 26.62
N GLY A 263 -3.42 19.70 27.31
CA GLY A 263 -3.11 19.52 28.72
C GLY A 263 -3.78 20.60 29.57
N SER A 264 -3.38 20.69 30.83
CA SER A 264 -3.92 21.69 31.76
C SER A 264 -3.60 23.13 31.36
N ILE A 265 -2.46 23.37 30.70
CA ILE A 265 -2.01 24.72 30.29
C ILE A 265 -1.62 24.72 28.81
N PRO A 266 -2.60 24.79 27.89
CA PRO A 266 -2.34 24.80 26.46
C PRO A 266 -1.69 26.12 26.02
N ARG A 267 -0.61 26.08 25.23
CA ARG A 267 0.16 27.27 24.78
C ARG A 267 0.21 27.41 23.26
N VAL A 268 0.42 26.30 22.56
CA VAL A 268 0.51 26.27 21.09
C VAL A 268 -0.48 25.26 20.55
N LEU A 269 -1.21 25.62 19.49
CA LEU A 269 -2.02 24.67 18.75
C LEU A 269 -1.31 24.22 17.47
N LEU A 270 -0.87 22.97 17.44
CA LEU A 270 -0.32 22.30 16.27
C LEU A 270 -1.46 21.68 15.45
N MET A 271 -1.58 22.07 14.18
CA MET A 271 -2.70 21.65 13.34
C MET A 271 -2.31 20.93 12.06
N GLY A 272 -2.95 19.78 11.86
CA GLY A 272 -3.12 19.15 10.55
C GLY A 272 -4.27 19.77 9.77
N ASP A 273 -4.34 19.46 8.46
CA ASP A 273 -5.41 19.96 7.60
C ASP A 273 -6.69 19.12 7.76
N THR A 274 -6.55 17.80 7.70
CA THR A 274 -7.66 16.84 7.56
C THR A 274 -7.83 16.02 8.83
N ALA A 275 -9.05 15.79 9.31
CA ALA A 275 -9.31 15.05 10.55
C ALA A 275 -8.71 13.62 10.58
N SER A 276 -8.15 13.26 11.74
CA SER A 276 -7.79 11.89 12.11
C SER A 276 -9.05 11.09 12.44
N PRO A 277 -9.16 9.81 12.00
CA PRO A 277 -10.22 8.94 12.46
C PRO A 277 -10.05 8.64 13.95
N LEU A 278 -11.14 8.70 14.72
CA LEU A 278 -11.16 8.33 16.13
C LEU A 278 -10.93 6.81 16.26
N PRO A 279 -9.89 6.38 16.97
CA PRO A 279 -9.63 4.97 17.22
C PRO A 279 -10.65 4.33 18.18
N SER A 280 -10.65 3.00 18.22
CA SER A 280 -11.47 2.21 19.16
C SER A 280 -11.21 2.58 20.63
N ASN A 281 -9.96 2.86 20.99
CA ASN A 281 -9.59 3.45 22.27
C ASN A 281 -9.05 4.88 22.06
N VAL A 282 -9.79 5.86 22.59
CA VAL A 282 -9.50 7.30 22.50
C VAL A 282 -8.11 7.69 23.00
N GLU A 283 -7.51 6.89 23.87
CA GLU A 283 -6.15 7.09 24.37
C GLU A 283 -5.10 7.09 23.24
N TYR A 284 -5.39 6.40 22.13
CA TYR A 284 -4.49 6.28 20.99
C TYR A 284 -4.78 7.26 19.85
N SER A 285 -5.56 8.31 20.13
CA SER A 285 -5.90 9.34 19.14
C SER A 285 -4.64 9.93 18.49
N TYR A 286 -4.66 10.05 17.16
CA TYR A 286 -3.55 10.53 16.33
C TYR A 286 -2.29 9.66 16.28
N CYS A 287 -2.25 8.46 16.89
CA CYS A 287 -1.04 7.61 16.88
C CYS A 287 -0.55 7.25 15.45
N GLU A 288 -1.42 7.32 14.46
CA GLU A 288 -1.11 7.05 13.06
C GLU A 288 -0.39 8.22 12.37
N ARG A 289 -0.31 9.40 12.99
CA ARG A 289 0.23 10.60 12.37
C ARG A 289 1.76 10.64 12.39
N SER A 290 2.34 11.01 11.25
CA SER A 290 3.79 11.19 11.11
C SER A 290 4.35 12.36 11.92
N MET A 291 3.52 13.28 12.42
CA MET A 291 3.97 14.39 13.27
C MET A 291 4.68 13.93 14.54
N TRP A 292 4.29 12.76 15.06
CA TRP A 292 4.90 12.17 16.25
C TRP A 292 6.35 11.75 16.05
N ILE A 293 6.81 11.53 14.81
CA ILE A 293 8.23 11.29 14.51
C ILE A 293 9.05 12.54 14.85
N VAL A 294 8.55 13.72 14.44
CA VAL A 294 9.24 15.00 14.69
C VAL A 294 9.13 15.38 16.16
N LEU A 295 7.95 15.24 16.75
CA LEU A 295 7.71 15.52 18.17
C LEU A 295 8.54 14.61 19.08
N GLY A 296 8.62 13.31 18.76
CA GLY A 296 9.48 12.36 19.44
C GLY A 296 10.94 12.80 19.44
N ARG A 297 11.46 13.17 18.26
CA ARG A 297 12.85 13.63 18.14
C ARG A 297 13.14 14.86 19.00
N MET A 298 12.16 15.75 19.18
CA MET A 298 12.31 16.95 20.02
C MET A 298 12.49 16.63 21.51
N VAL A 299 11.93 15.52 21.99
CA VAL A 299 12.03 15.05 23.39
C VAL A 299 12.99 13.85 23.57
N GLY A 300 13.80 13.55 22.56
CA GLY A 300 14.77 12.45 22.61
C GLY A 300 14.15 11.05 22.57
N MET A 301 12.95 10.91 22.00
CA MET A 301 12.27 9.63 21.82
C MET A 301 12.13 9.29 20.34
N ASP A 302 12.61 8.12 19.92
CA ASP A 302 12.31 7.64 18.57
C ASP A 302 10.90 7.03 18.56
N TYR A 303 10.07 7.48 17.62
CA TYR A 303 8.70 7.03 17.48
C TYR A 303 8.39 6.59 16.06
N LYS A 304 7.66 5.48 15.96
CA LYS A 304 7.13 4.95 14.71
C LYS A 304 5.59 5.02 14.75
N PRO A 305 4.93 5.74 13.81
CA PRO A 305 3.48 5.88 13.81
C PRO A 305 2.75 4.53 13.74
N ILE A 306 1.82 4.35 14.67
CA ILE A 306 0.99 3.15 14.79
C ILE A 306 -0.19 3.29 13.83
N LYS A 307 -0.15 2.57 12.71
CA LYS A 307 -1.19 2.65 11.68
C LYS A 307 -2.44 1.85 12.01
N ASN A 308 -2.31 0.84 12.86
CA ASN A 308 -3.39 0.02 13.35
C ASN A 308 -3.07 -0.37 14.81
N ILE A 309 -3.98 -0.03 15.72
CA ILE A 309 -3.84 -0.23 17.16
C ILE A 309 -4.03 -1.71 17.53
N ASP A 310 -4.86 -2.44 16.80
CA ASP A 310 -5.24 -3.83 17.08
C ASP A 310 -4.05 -4.80 16.94
N ILE A 311 -3.02 -4.40 16.18
CA ILE A 311 -1.78 -5.18 15.98
C ILE A 311 -0.56 -4.54 16.65
N ALA A 312 -0.73 -3.42 17.35
CA ALA A 312 0.37 -2.75 18.02
C ALA A 312 0.76 -3.51 19.28
N THR A 313 2.06 -3.67 19.51
CA THR A 313 2.55 -4.27 20.75
C THR A 313 2.23 -3.37 21.94
N ASN A 314 2.08 -3.95 23.13
CA ASN A 314 1.88 -3.18 24.37
C ASN A 314 3.04 -2.17 24.60
N GLU A 315 4.25 -2.51 24.16
CA GLU A 315 5.41 -1.61 24.21
C GLU A 315 5.26 -0.42 23.27
N GLU A 316 4.85 -0.63 22.02
CA GLU A 316 4.61 0.48 21.06
C GLU A 316 3.49 1.42 21.54
N LEU A 317 2.40 0.86 22.06
CA LEU A 317 1.29 1.62 22.61
C LEU A 317 1.74 2.43 23.84
N LYS A 318 2.55 1.83 24.72
CA LYS A 318 3.13 2.54 25.87
C LYS A 318 4.05 3.67 25.44
N VAL A 319 4.94 3.44 24.46
CA VAL A 319 5.81 4.49 23.92
C VAL A 319 5.00 5.65 23.35
N PHE A 320 3.89 5.36 22.65
CA PHE A 320 2.99 6.40 22.16
C PHE A 320 2.36 7.20 23.31
N VAL A 321 1.81 6.52 24.31
CA VAL A 321 1.16 7.17 25.46
C VAL A 321 2.14 8.05 26.22
N ASP A 322 3.36 7.54 26.49
CA ASP A 322 4.43 8.29 27.17
C ASP A 322 4.85 9.52 26.36
N LEU A 323 5.02 9.37 25.04
CA LEU A 323 5.36 10.48 24.15
C LEU A 323 4.24 11.53 24.12
N LYS A 324 2.99 11.08 23.95
CA LYS A 324 1.81 11.95 23.93
C LYS A 324 1.71 12.77 25.21
N SER A 325 1.83 12.15 26.37
CA SER A 325 1.78 12.82 27.67
C SER A 325 2.90 13.86 27.79
N LYS A 326 4.15 13.50 27.46
CA LYS A 326 5.29 14.45 27.48
C LYS A 326 5.06 15.67 26.59
N ILE A 327 4.50 15.49 25.39
CA ILE A 327 4.24 16.60 24.47
C ILE A 327 3.13 17.51 24.99
N ILE A 328 2.04 16.92 25.50
CA ILE A 328 0.89 17.64 26.01
C ILE A 328 1.25 18.44 27.28
N GLU A 329 2.05 17.88 28.18
CA GLU A 329 2.54 18.53 29.41
C GLU A 329 3.38 19.79 29.12
N LYS A 330 4.05 19.85 27.96
CA LYS A 330 4.79 21.04 27.52
C LYS A 330 3.89 22.17 26.99
N GLY A 331 2.58 21.95 26.94
CA GLY A 331 1.60 22.92 26.44
C GLY A 331 1.41 22.88 24.92
N ILE A 332 1.79 21.78 24.26
CA ILE A 332 1.55 21.57 22.83
C ILE A 332 0.21 20.86 22.65
N CYS A 333 -0.75 21.57 22.06
CA CYS A 333 -2.04 21.03 21.68
C CYS A 333 -2.02 20.51 20.25
N ILE A 334 -2.78 19.47 19.98
CA ILE A 334 -2.85 18.84 18.66
C ILE A 334 -4.30 18.76 18.23
N TRP A 335 -4.58 19.24 17.01
CA TRP A 335 -5.89 19.08 16.37
C TRP A 335 -5.78 19.14 14.84
N ASP A 336 -6.93 19.18 14.17
CA ASP A 336 -7.06 19.31 12.72
C ASP A 336 -8.02 20.44 12.36
N VAL A 337 -7.82 21.08 11.20
CA VAL A 337 -8.71 22.16 10.72
C VAL A 337 -10.09 21.64 10.35
N CYS A 338 -10.14 20.60 9.51
CA CYS A 338 -11.39 20.02 9.03
C CYS A 338 -11.93 18.98 10.02
N SER A 339 -13.24 19.01 10.27
CA SER A 339 -13.96 18.02 11.10
C SER A 339 -14.41 16.79 10.31
N ASP A 340 -14.47 16.92 8.97
CA ASP A 340 -14.73 15.78 8.12
C ASP A 340 -13.53 14.82 8.18
N VAL A 341 -13.72 13.70 8.86
CA VAL A 341 -12.80 12.57 8.76
C VAL A 341 -12.68 12.25 7.28
N HIS A 342 -11.43 12.10 6.82
CA HIS A 342 -11.22 11.56 5.50
C HIS A 342 -11.87 10.17 5.45
N GLU A 343 -13.10 10.09 4.92
CA GLU A 343 -13.63 8.84 4.38
C GLU A 343 -12.60 8.40 3.35
N ILE A 344 -12.01 7.23 3.55
CA ILE A 344 -11.29 6.52 2.50
C ILE A 344 -12.35 6.25 1.43
N GLY A 345 -12.43 7.15 0.44
CA GLY A 345 -13.61 7.29 -0.39
C GLY A 345 -13.98 6.00 -1.12
N GLU A 346 -15.17 5.48 -0.81
CA GLU A 346 -15.97 4.76 -1.77
C GLU A 346 -16.12 5.62 -3.04
N LYS A 347 -15.92 5.02 -4.21
CA LYS A 347 -16.12 5.72 -5.48
C LYS A 347 -17.58 6.14 -5.61
N LYS A 348 -17.88 7.42 -5.41
CA LYS A 348 -19.00 8.04 -6.11
C LYS A 348 -18.67 8.13 -7.59
N SER A 349 -19.57 7.57 -8.39
CA SER A 349 -19.60 7.56 -9.85
C SER A 349 -19.35 8.95 -10.45
N LYS A 350 -18.75 8.96 -11.64
CA LYS A 350 -18.45 10.16 -12.45
C LYS A 350 -19.71 11.01 -12.70
N LYS A 351 -19.97 11.96 -11.80
CA LYS A 351 -20.51 13.28 -12.12
C LYS A 351 -19.64 14.27 -11.35
N ARG A 352 -18.99 15.20 -12.05
CA ARG A 352 -18.40 16.39 -11.44
C ARG A 352 -19.51 17.15 -10.70
N ARG A 353 -19.74 16.79 -9.43
CA ARG A 353 -20.46 17.64 -8.48
C ARG A 353 -19.40 18.52 -7.84
N LYS A 354 -19.55 19.85 -7.98
CA LYS A 354 -18.80 20.85 -7.22
C LYS A 354 -18.72 20.37 -5.77
N VAL A 355 -17.49 20.27 -5.24
CA VAL A 355 -17.21 19.84 -3.86
C VAL A 355 -18.15 20.60 -2.92
N LYS A 356 -19.02 19.87 -2.23
CA LYS A 356 -19.89 20.41 -1.17
C LYS A 356 -18.96 20.67 0.02
N ARG A 357 -19.07 21.87 0.60
CA ARG A 357 -18.25 22.43 1.70
C ARG A 357 -17.78 21.37 2.70
N THR A 358 -16.47 21.26 2.91
CA THR A 358 -15.90 20.58 4.07
C THR A 358 -16.32 21.34 5.34
N ASN A 359 -16.73 20.63 6.38
CA ASN A 359 -16.99 21.25 7.69
C ASN A 359 -15.67 21.42 8.44
N ALA A 360 -15.52 22.53 9.16
CA ALA A 360 -14.38 22.77 10.04
C ALA A 360 -14.71 22.30 11.47
N ASN A 361 -13.68 21.97 12.26
CA ASN A 361 -13.83 21.79 13.69
C ASN A 361 -14.23 23.11 14.37
N ASP A 362 -14.86 23.07 15.55
CA ASP A 362 -15.25 24.27 16.31
C ASP A 362 -14.04 24.90 17.03
N ILE A 363 -13.07 25.35 16.22
CA ILE A 363 -11.80 25.89 16.68
C ILE A 363 -12.00 27.24 17.38
N GLN A 364 -12.97 28.03 16.93
CA GLN A 364 -13.29 29.31 17.55
C GLN A 364 -13.69 29.15 19.02
N ASN A 365 -14.61 28.23 19.32
CA ASN A 365 -15.04 27.93 20.69
C ASN A 365 -13.90 27.34 21.52
N PHE A 366 -13.12 26.42 20.95
CA PHE A 366 -11.95 25.85 21.61
C PHE A 366 -10.92 26.92 22.01
N LEU A 367 -10.60 27.85 21.10
CA LEU A 367 -9.70 28.98 21.39
C LEU A 367 -10.30 29.93 22.43
N GLY A 368 -11.61 30.17 22.39
CA GLY A 368 -12.31 30.97 23.40
C GLY A 368 -12.23 30.37 24.81
N LYS A 369 -12.29 29.05 24.93
CA LYS A 369 -12.13 28.32 26.20
C LYS A 369 -10.66 28.22 26.65
N ASN A 370 -9.71 28.38 25.73
CA ASN A 370 -8.28 28.22 25.97
C ASN A 370 -7.51 29.49 25.55
N PRO A 371 -7.72 30.63 26.24
CA PRO A 371 -7.14 31.92 25.86
C PRO A 371 -5.60 31.97 26.03
N THR A 372 -5.01 30.97 26.66
CA THR A 372 -3.56 30.81 26.79
C THR A 372 -2.87 30.41 25.49
N ILE A 373 -3.64 30.00 24.46
CA ILE A 373 -3.14 29.70 23.12
C ILE A 373 -3.03 31.02 22.32
N ASP A 374 -1.81 31.49 22.09
CA ASP A 374 -1.55 32.72 21.31
C ASP A 374 -0.97 32.44 19.91
N GLN A 375 -0.65 31.17 19.62
CA GLN A 375 -0.03 30.73 18.38
C GLN A 375 -0.63 29.44 17.84
N ILE A 376 -0.78 29.42 16.51
CA ILE A 376 -1.12 28.22 15.75
C ILE A 376 0.03 27.88 14.81
N CYS A 377 0.48 26.63 14.89
CA CYS A 377 1.50 26.04 14.03
C CYS A 377 0.85 25.06 13.06
N PHE A 378 1.01 25.26 11.76
CA PHE A 378 0.40 24.44 10.73
C PHE A 378 1.39 23.46 10.12
N ILE A 379 1.02 22.19 10.01
CA ILE A 379 1.82 21.19 9.29
C ILE A 379 1.59 21.37 7.78
N GLY A 380 2.38 22.26 7.18
CA GLY A 380 2.33 22.60 5.76
C GLY A 380 1.33 23.72 5.40
N LYS A 381 1.49 24.26 4.18
CA LYS A 381 0.73 25.44 3.72
C LYS A 381 -0.77 25.19 3.55
N LYS A 382 -1.18 23.95 3.27
CA LYS A 382 -2.58 23.59 3.04
C LYS A 382 -3.44 23.85 4.29
N ALA A 383 -3.00 23.36 5.45
CA ALA A 383 -3.69 23.55 6.71
C ALA A 383 -3.85 25.04 7.07
N LYS A 384 -2.80 25.84 6.88
CA LYS A 384 -2.88 27.31 7.10
C LYS A 384 -3.93 27.95 6.20
N ASN A 385 -3.91 27.64 4.91
CA ASN A 385 -4.87 28.20 3.96
C ASN A 385 -6.31 27.80 4.31
N SER A 386 -6.55 26.54 4.67
CA SER A 386 -7.85 26.07 5.13
C SER A 386 -8.31 26.86 6.36
N PHE A 387 -7.46 26.99 7.37
CA PHE A 387 -7.78 27.73 8.59
C PHE A 387 -8.11 29.20 8.32
N THR A 388 -7.28 29.91 7.54
CA THR A 388 -7.53 31.32 7.20
C THR A 388 -8.85 31.50 6.44
N ASN A 389 -9.25 30.52 5.63
CA ASN A 389 -10.53 30.56 4.91
C ASN A 389 -11.74 30.35 5.84
N TYR A 390 -11.63 29.48 6.85
CA TYR A 390 -12.72 29.19 7.78
C TYR A 390 -12.81 30.19 8.94
N PHE A 391 -11.67 30.70 9.41
CA PHE A 391 -11.52 31.51 10.63
C PHE A 391 -10.73 32.80 10.35
N PRO A 392 -11.23 33.68 9.47
CA PRO A 392 -10.49 34.88 9.06
C PRO A 392 -10.25 35.86 10.21
N GLU A 393 -11.16 35.95 11.18
CA GLU A 393 -11.02 36.88 12.31
C GLU A 393 -10.02 36.37 13.36
N GLU A 394 -10.06 35.09 13.68
CA GLU A 394 -9.08 34.42 14.55
C GLU A 394 -7.68 34.50 13.93
N SER A 395 -7.59 34.36 12.60
CA SER A 395 -6.31 34.42 11.86
C SER A 395 -5.58 35.76 11.98
N LYS A 396 -6.30 36.84 12.31
CA LYS A 396 -5.72 38.17 12.56
C LYS A 396 -5.25 38.36 14.01
N LYS A 397 -5.81 37.60 14.94
CA LYS A 397 -5.55 37.72 16.39
C LYS A 397 -4.39 36.84 16.86
N LEU A 398 -4.10 35.76 16.14
CA LEU A 398 -3.14 34.74 16.54
C LEU A 398 -1.86 34.80 15.69
N LYS A 399 -0.74 34.36 16.26
CA LYS A 399 0.50 34.14 15.52
C LYS A 399 0.36 32.88 14.67
N LEU A 400 0.56 32.97 13.35
CA LEU A 400 0.37 31.84 12.41
C LEU A 400 1.66 31.39 11.74
N THR A 401 2.22 30.28 12.20
CA THR A 401 3.49 29.72 11.71
C THR A 401 3.27 28.48 10.85
N VAL A 402 3.93 28.40 9.68
CA VAL A 402 3.90 27.19 8.84
C VAL A 402 5.15 26.37 9.10
N LEU A 403 4.95 25.12 9.49
CA LEU A 403 6.01 24.16 9.75
C LEU A 403 6.32 23.30 8.52
N PRO A 404 7.56 22.79 8.39
CA PRO A 404 7.87 21.79 7.38
C PRO A 404 7.03 20.53 7.59
N SER A 405 6.73 19.82 6.49
CA SER A 405 5.93 18.60 6.56
C SER A 405 6.59 17.54 7.44
N SER A 406 5.78 16.92 8.30
CA SER A 406 6.20 15.80 9.13
C SER A 406 6.43 14.50 8.34
N SER A 407 6.06 14.46 7.06
CA SER A 407 6.28 13.28 6.21
C SER A 407 7.77 13.09 5.89
N PRO A 408 8.29 11.85 5.94
CA PRO A 408 9.63 11.52 5.43
C PRO A 408 9.69 11.58 3.90
N ALA A 409 8.54 11.51 3.21
CA ALA A 409 8.48 11.66 1.77
C ALA A 409 8.73 13.13 1.40
N ASN A 410 9.86 13.38 0.73
CA ASN A 410 10.23 14.63 0.05
C ASN A 410 11.08 15.65 0.84
N SER A 411 12.12 15.25 1.57
CA SER A 411 12.92 16.22 2.32
C SER A 411 14.40 16.23 1.98
N ARG A 412 14.83 17.34 1.39
CA ARG A 412 16.20 17.89 1.45
C ARG A 412 16.63 18.25 2.89
N ILE A 413 15.80 17.91 3.89
CA ILE A 413 15.86 18.34 5.29
C ILE A 413 15.70 17.09 6.17
N THR A 414 16.59 16.88 7.13
CA THR A 414 16.56 15.71 8.02
C THR A 414 15.45 15.81 9.08
N VAL A 415 15.14 14.71 9.78
CA VAL A 415 14.18 14.74 10.90
C VAL A 415 14.67 15.66 12.02
N ASP A 416 15.98 15.66 12.29
CA ASP A 416 16.61 16.53 13.29
C ASP A 416 16.46 18.01 12.94
N GLU A 417 16.66 18.37 11.68
CA GLU A 417 16.46 19.74 11.21
C GLU A 417 14.99 20.17 11.31
N LYS A 418 14.05 19.27 11.00
CA LYS A 418 12.61 19.53 11.21
C LYS A 418 12.29 19.72 12.68
N ALA A 419 12.80 18.85 13.55
CA ALA A 419 12.62 18.92 15.00
C ALA A 419 13.15 20.25 15.56
N LYS A 420 14.32 20.69 15.08
CA LYS A 420 14.87 22.02 15.42
C LYS A 420 13.92 23.15 14.99
N GLN A 421 13.48 23.16 13.73
CA GLN A 421 12.55 24.20 13.24
C GLN A 421 11.21 24.22 14.00
N TRP A 422 10.68 23.05 14.36
CA TRP A 422 9.45 22.94 15.15
C TRP A 422 9.68 23.47 16.57
N LYS A 423 10.80 23.10 17.20
CA LYS A 423 11.18 23.57 18.54
C LYS A 423 11.35 25.10 18.57
N ASP A 424 12.05 25.66 17.60
CA ASP A 424 12.23 27.11 17.45
C ASP A 424 10.86 27.81 17.30
N ALA A 425 9.97 27.26 16.48
CA ALA A 425 8.62 27.81 16.30
C ALA A 425 7.76 27.74 17.57
N PHE A 426 7.84 26.66 18.34
CA PHE A 426 7.06 26.52 19.59
C PHE A 426 7.57 27.42 20.71
N SER A 427 8.89 27.69 20.72
CA SER A 427 9.52 28.56 21.72
C SER A 427 8.97 30.00 21.73
N ILE A 428 8.43 30.46 20.60
CA ILE A 428 7.80 31.79 20.43
C ILE A 428 6.61 31.98 21.40
N SER A 429 5.95 30.90 21.81
CA SER A 429 4.83 30.88 22.77
C SER A 429 5.22 30.37 24.16
N GLY A 430 6.52 30.34 24.46
CA GLY A 430 7.05 29.93 25.78
C GLY A 430 7.06 28.42 26.02
N VAL A 431 6.83 27.59 25.00
CA VAL A 431 6.97 26.13 25.12
C VAL A 431 8.46 25.78 25.22
N THR A 432 8.85 25.20 26.37
CA THR A 432 10.26 24.84 26.64
C THR A 432 10.43 23.33 26.58
N ILE A 433 11.07 22.84 25.51
CA ILE A 433 11.18 21.40 25.23
C ILE A 433 12.48 20.82 25.75
#